data_AF-A0A7X3I012-F1
#
_entry.id   AF-A0A7X3I012-F1
#
_cell.length_a   1.000
_cell.length_b   1.000
_cell.length_c   1.000
_cell.angle_alpha   90.00
_cell.angle_beta   90.00
_cell.angle_gamma   90.00
#
_symmetry.space_group_name_H-M   'P 1'
#
loop_
_entity.id
_entity.type
_entity.pdbx_description
1 polymer ?
#
loop_
_entity_poly.entity_id
_entity_poly.type
_entity_poly.pdbx_seq_one_letter_code
_entity_poly.pdbx_strand_id
1 'polypeptide(L)'
;MGADARAKPGSLSGGRNGASRSGLLGGIDWPATLLKGHPRSRQDLLRRPRSAQPSELWLVIVDASASTRRGGALSQAKGLLAELFDAAYRQRARLALLHATGTQPRWLWQGQKSASALRDWLDQLGAGGGTPLIEALQQAAQWQARRQNLQPGEQQRLLILTDGRLRDWPALPASQCPALLVDIERTPVRLGRARQLASELGADYQHIDELALRARSPTWNTP
;
A
#
# COMPACT_ATOMS: atom_id res chain seq x y z
N MET A 1 -30.34 -40.75 -45.17
CA MET A 1 -29.03 -41.02 -44.54
C MET A 1 -28.45 -39.69 -44.08
N GLY A 2 -28.23 -39.55 -42.75
CA GLY A 2 -27.42 -38.51 -42.10
C GLY A 2 -28.03 -37.10 -42.05
N ALA A 3 -27.88 -36.33 -40.98
CA ALA A 3 -27.50 -36.60 -39.59
C ALA A 3 -27.93 -35.34 -38.80
N ASP A 4 -28.60 -35.55 -37.67
CA ASP A 4 -28.79 -34.52 -36.65
C ASP A 4 -27.42 -34.04 -36.11
N ALA A 5 -27.24 -32.72 -36.01
CA ALA A 5 -26.17 -32.14 -35.20
C ALA A 5 -26.68 -30.91 -34.45
N ARG A 6 -27.08 -31.14 -33.19
CA ARG A 6 -27.37 -30.10 -32.19
C ARG A 6 -26.06 -29.43 -31.77
N ALA A 7 -25.95 -28.12 -31.95
CA ALA A 7 -24.85 -27.34 -31.38
C ALA A 7 -25.04 -27.16 -29.87
N LYS A 8 -24.10 -27.69 -29.07
CA LYS A 8 -23.97 -27.40 -27.64
C LYS A 8 -23.29 -26.04 -27.46
N PRO A 9 -23.75 -25.15 -26.56
CA PRO A 9 -22.95 -24.01 -26.14
C PRO A 9 -21.79 -24.48 -25.25
N GLY A 10 -20.56 -24.23 -25.69
CA GLY A 10 -19.36 -24.43 -24.90
C GLY A 10 -19.31 -23.46 -23.73
N SER A 11 -19.12 -23.99 -22.52
CA SER A 11 -18.79 -23.23 -21.31
C SER A 11 -17.38 -22.68 -21.44
N LEU A 12 -17.24 -21.37 -21.68
CA LEU A 12 -15.98 -20.64 -21.51
C LEU A 12 -15.81 -20.31 -20.02
N SER A 13 -15.31 -21.28 -19.26
CA SER A 13 -14.74 -21.06 -17.94
C SER A 13 -13.31 -20.54 -18.10
N GLY A 14 -13.06 -19.25 -17.87
CA GLY A 14 -11.69 -18.74 -17.84
C GLY A 14 -11.51 -17.23 -17.98
N GLY A 15 -12.33 -16.44 -17.29
CA GLY A 15 -12.03 -15.01 -17.10
C GLY A 15 -10.97 -14.84 -16.00
N ARG A 16 -10.05 -13.88 -16.14
CA ARG A 16 -8.90 -13.59 -15.25
C ARG A 16 -9.25 -13.17 -13.80
N ASN A 17 -10.47 -13.45 -13.35
CA ASN A 17 -10.89 -13.27 -11.97
C ASN A 17 -11.06 -14.65 -11.36
N GLY A 18 -10.29 -14.93 -10.30
CA GLY A 18 -10.32 -16.20 -9.58
C GLY A 18 -11.74 -16.64 -9.20
N ALA A 19 -11.92 -17.96 -9.10
CA ALA A 19 -13.21 -18.62 -8.88
C ALA A 19 -14.06 -17.88 -7.83
N SER A 20 -15.21 -17.35 -8.27
CA SER A 20 -16.16 -16.71 -7.36
C SER A 20 -16.72 -17.77 -6.41
N ARG A 21 -16.30 -17.73 -5.14
CA ARG A 21 -16.95 -18.52 -4.10
C ARG A 21 -18.37 -17.99 -3.90
N SER A 22 -19.34 -18.91 -3.88
CA SER A 22 -20.74 -18.64 -3.52
C SER A 22 -20.78 -17.99 -2.13
N GLY A 23 -20.99 -16.68 -2.11
CA GLY A 23 -21.07 -15.90 -0.89
C GLY A 23 -22.46 -16.01 -0.27
N LEU A 24 -22.72 -17.07 0.50
CA LEU A 24 -23.95 -17.22 1.30
C LEU A 24 -24.17 -16.04 2.28
N LEU A 25 -23.16 -15.19 2.49
CA LEU A 25 -23.15 -14.02 3.37
C LEU A 25 -22.84 -12.68 2.65
N GLY A 26 -22.87 -12.63 1.31
CA GLY A 26 -22.63 -11.39 0.56
C GLY A 26 -23.79 -10.39 0.60
N GLY A 27 -23.52 -9.11 0.40
CA GLY A 27 -24.58 -8.11 0.15
C GLY A 27 -25.39 -8.46 -1.11
N ILE A 28 -26.68 -8.11 -1.13
CA ILE A 28 -27.57 -8.36 -2.27
C ILE A 28 -27.10 -7.53 -3.48
N ASP A 29 -26.97 -8.17 -4.63
CA ASP A 29 -26.73 -7.50 -5.90
C ASP A 29 -28.07 -7.09 -6.53
N TRP A 30 -28.60 -5.95 -6.11
CA TRP A 30 -29.91 -5.46 -6.60
C TRP A 30 -29.97 -5.31 -8.13
N PRO A 31 -28.98 -4.70 -8.82
CA PRO A 31 -29.00 -4.63 -10.28
C PRO A 31 -29.05 -6.00 -10.96
N ALA A 32 -28.18 -6.94 -10.57
CA ALA A 32 -28.16 -8.28 -11.18
C ALA A 32 -29.44 -9.08 -10.86
N THR A 33 -29.98 -8.89 -9.66
CA THR A 33 -31.25 -9.51 -9.23
C THR A 33 -32.42 -9.00 -10.07
N LEU A 34 -32.54 -7.68 -10.24
CA LEU A 34 -33.64 -7.07 -11.00
C LEU A 34 -33.54 -7.34 -12.50
N LEU A 35 -32.33 -7.51 -13.04
CA LEU A 35 -32.11 -7.95 -14.43
C LEU A 35 -32.64 -9.38 -14.68
N LYS A 36 -32.75 -10.22 -13.64
CA LYS A 36 -33.44 -11.52 -13.73
C LYS A 36 -34.96 -11.44 -13.56
N GLY A 37 -35.50 -10.23 -13.36
CA GLY A 37 -36.91 -9.97 -13.12
C GLY A 37 -37.21 -9.61 -11.67
N HIS A 38 -38.51 -9.54 -11.34
CA HIS A 38 -38.94 -9.20 -9.99
C HIS A 38 -38.74 -10.42 -9.07
N PRO A 39 -37.86 -10.36 -8.05
CA PRO A 39 -37.67 -11.47 -7.13
C PRO A 39 -38.97 -11.74 -6.36
N ARG A 40 -39.35 -13.01 -6.24
CA ARG A 40 -40.55 -13.46 -5.50
C ARG A 40 -40.20 -14.18 -4.21
N SER A 41 -38.96 -14.64 -4.08
CA SER A 41 -38.45 -15.32 -2.91
C SER A 41 -37.01 -14.90 -2.60
N ARG A 42 -36.54 -15.18 -1.37
CA ARG A 42 -35.13 -14.94 -0.98
C ARG A 42 -34.12 -15.72 -1.83
N GLN A 43 -34.56 -16.78 -2.51
CA GLN A 43 -33.73 -17.64 -3.36
C GLN A 43 -33.42 -16.98 -4.71
N ASP A 44 -34.26 -16.02 -5.13
CA ASP A 44 -34.08 -15.26 -6.37
C ASP A 44 -33.05 -14.14 -6.23
N LEU A 45 -32.68 -13.81 -4.99
CA LEU A 45 -31.71 -12.77 -4.69
C LEU A 45 -30.30 -13.23 -5.07
N LEU A 46 -29.71 -12.56 -6.06
CA LEU A 46 -28.30 -12.75 -6.37
C LEU A 46 -27.47 -12.04 -5.30
N ARG A 47 -26.51 -12.76 -4.75
CA ARG A 47 -25.53 -12.23 -3.81
C ARG A 47 -24.33 -11.76 -4.62
N ARG A 48 -23.80 -10.56 -4.32
CA ARG A 48 -22.54 -10.15 -4.94
C ARG A 48 -21.48 -11.22 -4.62
N PRO A 49 -20.78 -11.77 -5.62
CA PRO A 49 -19.61 -12.58 -5.35
C PRO A 49 -18.66 -11.70 -4.54
N ARG A 50 -18.24 -12.17 -3.37
CA ARG A 50 -17.16 -11.51 -2.63
C ARG A 50 -15.94 -11.67 -3.53
N SER A 51 -15.55 -10.60 -4.23
CA SER A 51 -14.30 -10.58 -4.98
C SER A 51 -13.20 -10.90 -3.97
N ALA A 52 -12.73 -12.15 -4.00
CA ALA A 52 -11.93 -12.77 -2.94
C ALA A 52 -10.44 -12.47 -3.16
N GLN A 53 -10.11 -11.19 -3.08
CA GLN A 53 -8.77 -10.76 -2.68
C GLN A 53 -8.99 -9.82 -1.50
N PRO A 54 -8.36 -10.07 -0.33
CA PRO A 54 -8.20 -9.02 0.68
C PRO A 54 -7.73 -7.77 -0.05
N SER A 55 -8.45 -6.65 0.08
CA SER A 55 -7.93 -5.41 -0.45
C SER A 55 -6.60 -5.15 0.26
N GLU A 56 -5.52 -4.95 -0.48
CA GLU A 56 -4.27 -4.51 0.12
C GLU A 56 -4.27 -2.99 0.28
N LEU A 57 -3.65 -2.52 1.35
CA LEU A 57 -3.39 -1.12 1.62
C LEU A 57 -1.91 -0.95 1.91
N TRP A 58 -1.24 -0.18 1.06
CA TRP A 58 0.14 0.21 1.28
C TRP A 58 0.16 1.63 1.84
N LEU A 59 0.55 1.75 3.10
CA LEU A 59 0.79 3.02 3.76
C LEU A 59 2.27 3.36 3.62
N VAL A 60 2.57 4.49 3.00
CA VAL A 60 3.93 4.99 2.82
C VAL A 60 4.09 6.26 3.66
N ILE A 61 5.15 6.31 4.47
CA ILE A 61 5.57 7.49 5.22
C ILE A 61 6.91 7.93 4.64
N VAL A 62 6.99 9.17 4.20
CA VAL A 62 8.23 9.73 3.64
C VAL A 62 8.67 10.92 4.46
N ASP A 63 9.87 10.82 5.02
CA ASP A 63 10.60 11.93 5.63
C ASP A 63 11.39 12.66 4.55
N ALA A 64 11.01 13.92 4.31
CA ALA A 64 11.65 14.80 3.36
C ALA A 64 12.48 15.87 4.09
N SER A 65 13.45 15.42 4.88
CA SER A 65 14.41 16.32 5.50
C SER A 65 15.22 17.06 4.42
N ALA A 66 15.59 18.32 4.67
CA ALA A 66 16.44 19.10 3.77
C ALA A 66 17.83 18.46 3.52
N SER A 67 18.22 17.47 4.33
CA SER A 67 19.52 16.81 4.29
C SER A 67 19.65 15.82 3.13
N THR A 68 18.53 15.37 2.56
CA THR A 68 18.49 14.45 1.40
C THR A 68 18.97 15.10 0.08
N ARG A 69 19.21 16.42 0.07
CA ARG A 69 19.61 17.20 -1.12
C ARG A 69 21.04 16.93 -1.62
N ARG A 70 21.92 16.35 -0.81
CA ARG A 70 23.33 16.09 -1.17
C ARG A 70 23.58 14.59 -1.21
N GLY A 71 24.03 14.06 -2.36
CA GLY A 71 24.57 12.69 -2.45
C GLY A 71 23.71 11.62 -3.17
N GLY A 72 22.76 12.02 -4.01
CA GLY A 72 22.02 11.09 -4.90
C GLY A 72 21.04 10.13 -4.21
N ALA A 73 20.97 10.13 -2.87
CA ALA A 73 20.03 9.32 -2.09
C ALA A 73 18.57 9.67 -2.41
N LEU A 74 18.26 10.96 -2.59
CA LEU A 74 16.93 11.42 -2.96
C LEU A 74 16.49 10.90 -4.33
N SER A 75 17.38 10.86 -5.33
CA SER A 75 17.07 10.34 -6.66
C SER A 75 16.72 8.85 -6.61
N GLN A 76 17.44 8.07 -5.79
CA GLN A 76 17.12 6.66 -5.60
C GLN A 76 15.84 6.46 -4.80
N ALA A 77 15.59 7.29 -3.79
CA ALA A 77 14.35 7.24 -3.02
C ALA A 77 13.14 7.52 -3.93
N LYS A 78 13.25 8.52 -4.82
CA LYS A 78 12.24 8.79 -5.86
C LYS A 78 12.05 7.60 -6.80
N GLY A 79 13.13 6.96 -7.24
CA GLY A 79 13.07 5.75 -8.07
C GLY A 79 12.36 4.58 -7.38
N LEU A 80 12.74 4.27 -6.14
CA LEU A 80 12.11 3.25 -5.31
C LEU A 80 10.61 3.52 -5.10
N LEU A 81 10.26 4.76 -4.78
CA LEU A 81 8.86 5.16 -4.61
C LEU A 81 8.08 5.03 -5.93
N ALA A 82 8.65 5.45 -7.07
CA ALA A 82 8.01 5.29 -8.37
C ALA A 82 7.72 3.81 -8.68
N GLU A 83 8.70 2.92 -8.51
CA GLU A 83 8.53 1.48 -8.71
C GLU A 83 7.48 0.87 -7.77
N LEU A 84 7.51 1.29 -6.49
CA LEU A 84 6.53 0.87 -5.49
C LEU A 84 5.12 1.26 -5.90
N PHE A 85 4.92 2.51 -6.29
CA PHE A 85 3.60 2.97 -6.64
C PHE A 85 3.08 2.33 -7.92
N ASP A 86 3.95 2.09 -8.90
CA ASP A 86 3.62 1.31 -10.10
C ASP A 86 3.25 -0.14 -9.74
N ALA A 87 3.94 -0.76 -8.77
CA ALA A 87 3.60 -2.07 -8.25
C ALA A 87 2.23 -2.07 -7.55
N ALA A 88 1.97 -1.07 -6.69
CA ALA A 88 0.69 -0.90 -6.02
C ALA A 88 -0.46 -0.79 -7.04
N TYR A 89 -0.25 0.00 -8.10
CA TYR A 89 -1.20 0.16 -9.20
C TYR A 89 -1.46 -1.16 -9.92
N ARG A 90 -0.41 -1.91 -10.29
CA ARG A 90 -0.54 -3.23 -10.94
C ARG A 90 -1.27 -4.24 -10.07
N GLN A 91 -1.02 -4.24 -8.76
CA GLN A 91 -1.65 -5.13 -7.79
C GLN A 91 -3.04 -4.64 -7.36
N ARG A 92 -3.49 -3.47 -7.85
CA ARG A 92 -4.73 -2.79 -7.43
C ARG A 92 -4.78 -2.56 -5.91
N ALA A 93 -3.62 -2.47 -5.26
CA ALA A 93 -3.50 -2.09 -3.86
C ALA A 93 -3.93 -0.63 -3.70
N ARG A 94 -4.58 -0.33 -2.58
CA ARG A 94 -4.89 1.04 -2.19
C ARG A 94 -3.62 1.67 -1.65
N LEU A 95 -3.39 2.93 -2.01
CA LEU A 95 -2.23 3.68 -1.54
C LEU A 95 -2.68 4.74 -0.53
N ALA A 96 -1.94 4.86 0.55
CA ALA A 96 -2.00 6.02 1.43
C ALA A 96 -0.58 6.56 1.59
N LEU A 97 -0.40 7.87 1.44
CA LEU A 97 0.90 8.52 1.55
C LEU A 97 0.82 9.62 2.59
N LEU A 98 1.73 9.54 3.54
CA LEU A 98 1.96 10.52 4.58
C LEU A 98 3.35 11.14 4.39
N HIS A 99 3.38 12.46 4.24
CA HIS A 99 4.62 13.20 4.01
C HIS A 99 4.98 13.98 5.27
N ALA A 100 6.10 13.62 5.88
CA ALA A 100 6.66 14.30 7.05
C ALA A 100 7.60 15.41 6.55
N THR A 101 7.06 16.62 6.40
CA THR A 101 7.81 17.81 5.98
C THR A 101 7.36 19.03 6.78
N GLY A 102 8.28 19.95 7.08
CA GLY A 102 7.95 21.19 7.78
C GLY A 102 7.69 20.96 9.26
N THR A 103 6.60 21.52 9.77
CA THR A 103 6.23 21.48 11.19
C THR A 103 5.24 20.39 11.55
N GLN A 104 4.49 19.84 10.58
CA GLN A 104 3.45 18.83 10.82
C GLN A 104 3.35 17.83 9.67
N PRO A 105 3.03 16.55 9.95
CA PRO A 105 2.82 15.56 8.92
C PRO A 105 1.57 15.86 8.08
N ARG A 106 1.66 15.63 6.77
CA ARG A 106 0.57 15.91 5.82
C ARG A 106 0.18 14.67 5.03
N TRP A 107 -1.08 14.25 5.17
CA TRP A 107 -1.66 13.25 4.28
C TRP A 107 -1.76 13.81 2.87
N LEU A 108 -1.10 13.15 1.94
CA LEU A 108 -1.19 13.51 0.53
C LEU A 108 -2.32 12.73 -0.12
N TRP A 109 -2.42 11.43 0.17
CA TRP A 109 -3.43 10.55 -0.40
C TRP A 109 -3.93 9.52 0.61
N GLN A 110 -5.22 9.19 0.48
CA GLN A 110 -5.89 8.14 1.24
C GLN A 110 -6.88 7.40 0.32
N GLY A 111 -6.41 6.76 -0.75
CA GLY A 111 -7.30 6.14 -1.76
C GLY A 111 -6.63 5.82 -3.09
N GLN A 112 -7.44 5.49 -4.11
CA GLN A 112 -6.96 5.30 -5.49
C GLN A 112 -6.95 6.65 -6.23
N LYS A 113 -5.78 7.10 -6.69
CA LYS A 113 -5.63 8.27 -7.57
C LYS A 113 -4.86 7.89 -8.84
N SER A 114 -4.88 8.79 -9.83
CA SER A 114 -4.14 8.65 -11.08
C SER A 114 -2.62 8.70 -10.88
N ALA A 115 -1.88 7.95 -11.69
CA ALA A 115 -0.42 7.89 -11.67
C ALA A 115 0.27 9.24 -11.97
N SER A 116 -0.43 10.23 -12.54
CA SER A 116 0.13 11.53 -12.89
C SER A 116 0.41 12.41 -11.67
N ALA A 117 -0.55 12.57 -10.77
CA ALA A 117 -0.40 13.39 -9.56
C ALA A 117 0.72 12.89 -8.63
N LEU A 118 1.00 11.59 -8.72
CA LEU A 118 2.06 10.92 -7.99
C LEU A 118 3.45 11.31 -8.50
N ARG A 119 3.60 11.40 -9.83
CA ARG A 119 4.83 11.82 -10.50
C ARG A 119 5.16 13.26 -10.14
N ASP A 120 4.17 14.14 -10.26
CA ASP A 120 4.33 15.57 -9.93
C ASP A 120 4.75 15.80 -8.48
N TRP A 121 4.21 15.00 -7.55
CA TRP A 121 4.62 15.04 -6.16
C TRP A 121 6.04 14.51 -5.94
N LEU A 122 6.42 13.41 -6.60
CA LEU A 122 7.78 12.88 -6.53
C LEU A 122 8.80 13.91 -7.01
N ASP A 123 8.48 14.70 -8.03
CA ASP A 123 9.36 15.76 -8.51
C ASP A 123 9.57 16.86 -7.46
N GLN A 124 8.53 17.19 -6.69
CA GLN A 124 8.57 18.18 -5.61
C GLN A 124 9.16 17.67 -4.29
N LEU A 125 9.38 16.35 -4.17
CA LEU A 125 9.98 15.74 -2.97
C LEU A 125 11.40 16.29 -2.72
N GLY A 126 11.62 16.84 -1.52
CA GLY A 126 12.91 17.42 -1.07
C GLY A 126 12.94 18.95 -0.90
N ALA A 127 11.81 19.64 -1.08
CA ALA A 127 11.72 21.11 -0.99
C ALA A 127 11.53 21.69 0.43
N GLY A 128 11.47 20.86 1.48
CA GLY A 128 11.15 21.28 2.85
C GLY A 128 12.34 21.29 3.83
N GLY A 129 12.17 21.94 4.98
CA GLY A 129 13.05 21.85 6.14
C GLY A 129 12.26 21.49 7.40
N GLY A 130 12.84 20.69 8.29
CA GLY A 130 12.16 20.10 9.46
C GLY A 130 11.44 18.79 9.15
N THR A 131 11.48 17.85 10.09
CA THR A 131 10.86 16.52 9.94
C THR A 131 10.10 16.13 11.22
N PRO A 132 8.76 16.11 11.17
CA PRO A 132 7.92 15.56 12.24
C PRO A 132 7.63 14.07 12.01
N LEU A 133 8.66 13.24 11.85
CA LEU A 133 8.48 11.81 11.51
C LEU A 133 7.77 11.05 12.64
N ILE A 134 8.06 11.40 13.89
CA ILE A 134 7.42 10.80 15.06
C ILE A 134 5.91 11.09 15.06
N GLU A 135 5.53 12.34 14.81
CA GLU A 135 4.13 12.73 14.68
C GLU A 135 3.46 12.01 13.49
N ALA A 136 4.20 11.85 12.38
CA ALA A 136 3.72 11.10 11.22
C ALA A 136 3.43 9.63 11.58
N LEU A 137 4.32 8.97 12.31
CA LEU A 137 4.15 7.59 12.77
C LEU A 137 2.96 7.46 13.72
N GLN A 138 2.79 8.40 14.65
CA GLN A 138 1.64 8.41 15.56
C GLN A 138 0.32 8.61 14.81
N GLN A 139 0.28 9.54 13.86
CA GLN A 139 -0.89 9.80 13.02
C GLN A 139 -1.23 8.59 12.14
N ALA A 140 -0.20 7.97 11.55
CA ALA A 140 -0.32 6.74 10.78
C ALA A 140 -0.91 5.60 11.61
N ALA A 141 -0.37 5.33 12.80
CA ALA A 141 -0.85 4.28 13.68
C ALA A 141 -2.33 4.46 14.06
N GLN A 142 -2.73 5.69 14.42
CA GLN A 142 -4.14 6.00 14.73
C GLN A 142 -5.05 5.78 13.52
N TRP A 143 -4.60 6.17 12.33
CA TRP A 143 -5.36 6.00 11.10
C TRP A 143 -5.48 4.53 10.69
N GLN A 144 -4.39 3.76 10.80
CA GLN A 144 -4.38 2.32 10.54
C GLN A 144 -5.32 1.56 11.47
N ALA A 145 -5.30 1.87 12.77
CA ALA A 145 -6.19 1.25 13.75
C ALA A 145 -7.67 1.53 13.45
N ARG A 146 -8.02 2.78 13.13
CA ARG A 146 -9.40 3.14 12.69
C ARG A 146 -9.79 2.38 11.43
N ARG A 147 -8.88 2.27 10.47
CA ARG A 147 -9.12 1.60 9.20
C ARG A 147 -9.25 0.10 9.33
N GLN A 148 -8.49 -0.52 10.23
CA GLN A 148 -8.61 -1.93 10.56
C GLN A 148 -9.98 -2.24 11.16
N ASN A 149 -10.52 -1.36 12.00
CA ASN A 149 -11.87 -1.51 12.53
C ASN A 149 -12.95 -1.39 11.43
N LEU A 150 -12.76 -0.50 10.46
CA LEU A 150 -13.70 -0.30 9.35
C LEU A 150 -13.61 -1.42 8.29
N GLN A 151 -12.42 -1.95 8.06
CA GLN A 151 -12.14 -2.97 7.04
C GLN A 151 -11.22 -4.07 7.60
N PRO A 152 -11.73 -4.97 8.48
CA PRO A 152 -10.89 -5.97 9.14
C PRO A 152 -10.22 -6.98 8.20
N GLY A 153 -10.76 -7.14 6.99
CA GLY A 153 -10.21 -8.00 5.94
C GLY A 153 -9.23 -7.29 4.99
N GLU A 154 -8.89 -6.02 5.21
CA GLU A 154 -7.91 -5.29 4.41
C GLU A 154 -6.50 -5.57 4.96
N GLN A 155 -5.61 -6.08 4.12
CA GLN A 155 -4.22 -6.35 4.51
C GLN A 155 -3.42 -5.05 4.41
N GLN A 156 -2.88 -4.58 5.53
CA GLN A 156 -2.11 -3.35 5.58
C GLN A 156 -0.62 -3.67 5.54
N ARG A 157 0.16 -2.84 4.84
CA ARG A 157 1.64 -2.85 4.87
C ARG A 157 2.11 -1.43 5.09
N LEU A 158 3.15 -1.25 5.89
CA LEU A 158 3.75 0.05 6.18
C LEU A 158 5.15 0.12 5.58
N LEU A 159 5.43 1.19 4.84
CA LEU A 159 6.76 1.54 4.39
C LEU A 159 7.16 2.90 4.95
N ILE A 160 8.33 2.99 5.57
CA ILE A 160 8.88 4.22 6.13
C ILE A 160 10.18 4.54 5.40
N LEU A 161 10.28 5.69 4.75
CA LEU A 161 11.53 6.21 4.21
C LEU A 161 12.03 7.33 5.11
N THR A 162 13.25 7.22 5.64
CA THR A 162 13.88 8.24 6.49
C THR A 162 15.40 8.23 6.34
N ASP A 163 16.02 9.39 6.56
CA ASP A 163 17.47 9.54 6.62
C ASP A 163 18.03 9.32 8.03
N GLY A 164 17.22 8.82 8.96
CA GLY A 164 17.65 8.43 10.29
C GLY A 164 18.09 9.59 11.18
N ARG A 165 17.98 10.85 10.74
CA ARG A 165 18.41 12.04 11.49
C ARG A 165 17.44 12.47 12.58
N LEU A 166 16.85 11.49 13.26
CA LEU A 166 15.97 11.71 14.39
C LEU A 166 16.80 11.92 15.66
N ARG A 167 16.55 13.03 16.32
CA ARG A 167 16.97 13.26 17.71
C ARG A 167 15.85 12.77 18.61
N ASP A 168 16.25 12.12 19.70
CA ASP A 168 15.49 11.34 20.68
C ASP A 168 13.97 11.37 20.54
N TRP A 169 13.34 10.19 20.44
CA TRP A 169 11.89 10.05 20.30
C TRP A 169 11.28 9.33 21.51
N PRO A 170 10.00 9.60 21.84
CA PRO A 170 9.29 8.83 22.86
C PRO A 170 9.14 7.37 22.43
N ALA A 171 8.91 6.48 23.39
CA ALA A 171 8.59 5.09 23.08
C ALA A 171 7.40 5.01 22.12
N LEU A 172 7.60 4.33 20.98
CA LEU A 172 6.58 4.14 19.96
C LEU A 172 5.95 2.75 20.11
N PRO A 173 4.64 2.60 19.86
CA PRO A 173 4.02 1.29 19.79
C PRO A 173 4.58 0.53 18.57
N ALA A 174 4.73 -0.78 18.71
CA ALA A 174 5.06 -1.65 17.60
C ALA A 174 4.00 -1.53 16.48
N SER A 175 4.44 -1.70 15.23
CA SER A 175 3.56 -1.71 14.08
C SER A 175 2.55 -2.86 14.19
N GLN A 176 1.29 -2.58 13.91
CA GLN A 176 0.23 -3.59 13.89
C GLN A 176 0.15 -4.36 12.57
N CYS A 177 1.08 -4.07 11.65
CA CYS A 177 1.13 -4.66 10.32
C CYS A 177 2.59 -4.84 9.87
N PRO A 178 2.85 -5.67 8.85
CA PRO A 178 4.18 -5.78 8.24
C PRO A 178 4.72 -4.41 7.88
N ALA A 179 5.87 -4.05 8.45
CA ALA A 179 6.49 -2.75 8.28
C ALA A 179 7.91 -2.89 7.77
N LEU A 180 8.30 -2.04 6.82
CA LEU A 180 9.66 -1.93 6.31
C LEU A 180 10.13 -0.48 6.52
N LEU A 181 11.29 -0.31 7.14
CA LEU A 181 12.00 0.95 7.22
C LEU A 181 13.16 0.94 6.24
N VAL A 182 13.14 1.89 5.32
CA VAL A 182 14.20 2.14 4.34
C VAL A 182 15.02 3.34 4.79
N ASP A 183 16.27 3.06 5.11
CA ASP A 183 17.26 4.05 5.49
C ASP A 183 17.91 4.66 4.24
N ILE A 184 17.75 5.96 4.06
CA ILE A 184 18.33 6.72 2.94
C ILE A 184 19.60 7.49 3.36
N GLU A 185 20.11 7.27 4.57
CA GLU A 185 21.31 7.92 5.10
C GLU A 185 22.59 7.38 4.44
N ARG A 186 23.34 8.23 3.72
CA ARG A 186 24.63 7.85 3.11
C ARG A 186 25.85 8.46 3.78
N THR A 187 25.75 8.81 5.05
CA THR A 187 26.90 9.36 5.77
C THR A 187 27.92 8.25 6.08
N PRO A 188 29.23 8.58 6.10
CA PRO A 188 30.27 7.59 6.43
C PRO A 188 30.13 7.00 7.84
N VAL A 189 29.49 7.74 8.74
CA VAL A 189 29.24 7.33 10.13
C VAL A 189 27.74 7.13 10.31
N ARG A 190 27.31 5.85 10.27
CA ARG A 190 25.91 5.48 10.46
C ARG A 190 25.53 5.70 11.92
N LEU A 191 24.55 6.57 12.16
CA LEU A 191 24.10 6.90 13.52
C LEU A 191 23.26 5.78 14.17
N GLY A 192 22.88 4.74 13.42
CA GLY A 192 22.15 3.56 13.92
C GLY A 192 20.69 3.82 14.33
N ARG A 193 20.27 5.09 14.30
CA ARG A 193 18.94 5.57 14.73
C ARG A 193 17.80 4.96 13.90
N ALA A 194 17.94 4.91 12.57
CA ALA A 194 16.96 4.28 11.69
C ALA A 194 16.76 2.78 12.02
N ARG A 195 17.85 2.07 12.34
CA ARG A 195 17.79 0.66 12.77
C ARG A 195 17.15 0.51 14.14
N GLN A 196 17.46 1.39 15.09
CA GLN A 196 16.82 1.40 16.40
C GLN A 196 15.31 1.63 16.26
N LEU A 197 14.90 2.61 15.46
CA LEU A 197 13.49 2.88 15.18
C LEU A 197 12.80 1.67 14.55
N ALA A 198 13.44 1.01 13.58
CA ALA A 198 12.90 -0.21 12.99
C ALA A 198 12.71 -1.31 14.05
N SER A 199 13.69 -1.51 14.94
CA SER A 199 13.59 -2.47 16.03
C SER A 199 12.45 -2.15 17.01
N GLU A 200 12.27 -0.89 17.39
CA GLU A 200 11.19 -0.47 18.29
C GLU A 200 9.81 -0.63 17.64
N LEU A 201 9.70 -0.37 16.33
CA LEU A 201 8.47 -0.58 15.57
C LEU A 201 8.21 -2.05 15.21
N GLY A 202 9.16 -2.96 15.45
CA GLY A 202 9.10 -4.34 14.95
C GLY A 202 9.09 -4.41 13.42
N ALA A 203 9.72 -3.45 12.76
CA ALA A 203 9.82 -3.33 11.30
C ALA A 203 11.11 -3.97 10.78
N ASP A 204 11.05 -4.51 9.56
CA ASP A 204 12.24 -4.88 8.81
C ASP A 204 13.06 -3.62 8.50
N TYR A 205 14.39 -3.75 8.51
CA TYR A 205 15.32 -2.67 8.18
C TYR A 205 16.04 -2.98 6.88
N GLN A 206 16.05 -2.04 5.93
CA GLN A 206 16.87 -2.11 4.72
C GLN A 206 17.52 -0.76 4.43
N HIS A 207 18.79 -0.79 4.03
CA HIS A 207 19.46 0.40 3.54
C HIS A 207 19.18 0.59 2.04
N ILE A 208 19.02 1.84 1.59
CA ILE A 208 18.65 2.12 0.19
C ILE A 208 19.65 1.55 -0.83
N ASP A 209 20.94 1.54 -0.48
CA ASP A 209 21.99 0.96 -1.33
C ASP A 209 21.84 -0.57 -1.49
N GLU A 210 21.41 -1.26 -0.43
CA GLU A 210 21.18 -2.71 -0.47
C GLU A 210 19.92 -3.05 -1.28
N LEU A 211 18.92 -2.17 -1.24
CA LEU A 211 17.70 -2.26 -2.05
C LEU A 211 17.98 -2.04 -3.54
N ALA A 212 18.79 -1.03 -3.87
CA ALA A 212 19.21 -0.77 -5.25
C ALA A 212 19.95 -1.97 -5.86
N LEU A 213 20.74 -2.68 -5.06
CA LEU A 213 21.42 -3.92 -5.46
C LEU A 213 20.45 -5.12 -5.62
N ARG A 214 19.31 -5.10 -4.91
CA ARG A 214 18.28 -6.15 -4.90
C ARG A 214 17.11 -5.92 -5.84
N ALA A 215 17.09 -4.83 -6.62
CA ALA A 215 16.00 -4.39 -7.51
C ALA A 215 15.60 -5.38 -8.63
N ARG A 216 16.04 -6.63 -8.59
CA ARG A 216 15.54 -7.74 -9.40
C ARG A 216 14.33 -8.46 -8.78
N SER A 217 14.00 -8.25 -7.49
CA SER A 217 12.72 -8.66 -6.87
C SER A 217 12.59 -8.08 -5.45
N PRO A 218 11.75 -7.07 -5.19
CA PRO A 218 11.51 -6.58 -3.85
C PRO A 218 10.67 -7.61 -3.07
N THR A 219 11.28 -8.39 -2.18
CA THR A 219 10.58 -9.45 -1.43
C THR A 219 9.42 -8.95 -0.58
N TRP A 220 9.44 -7.66 -0.20
CA TRP A 220 8.38 -7.03 0.61
C TRP A 220 7.03 -6.92 -0.11
N ASN A 221 7.00 -7.02 -1.45
CA ASN A 221 5.77 -6.94 -2.27
C ASN A 221 5.24 -8.30 -2.73
N THR A 222 5.84 -9.39 -2.23
CA THR A 222 5.40 -10.76 -2.51
C THR A 222 4.18 -11.07 -1.63
N PRO A 223 3.12 -11.67 -2.19
CA PRO A 223 1.95 -12.09 -1.42
C PRO A 223 2.24 -13.22 -0.43
#